data_AF-A0AAV3BBK6-F1
#
_entry.id   AF-A0AAV3BBK6-F1
#
_cell.length_a   1.000
_cell.length_b   1.000
_cell.length_c   1.000
_cell.angle_alpha   90.00
_cell.angle_beta   90.00
_cell.angle_gamma   90.00
#
_symmetry.space_group_name_H-M   'P 1'
#
loop_
_entity.id
_entity.type
_entity.pdbx_description
1 polymer ?
#
loop_
_entity_poly.entity_id
_entity_poly.type
_entity_poly.pdbx_seq_one_letter_code
_entity_poly.pdbx_strand_id
1 'polypeptide(L)'
;MNQSGNNMNPVTNSSHVTESDLLHHNFVLVSVDGKPPVKTPEPNIEFGENMHISGAMCNRFMGQGELKDGILTAKGLASTRMLCADEQLNQWDALIGDILHSGVKVTLNKGQLTMSNSTHTLVYQQKDWVN
;
A
#
# COMPACT_ATOMS: atom_id res chain seq x y z
N MET A 1 34.75 26.05 -27.15
CA MET A 1 35.05 24.72 -26.59
C MET A 1 34.84 24.81 -25.07
N ASN A 2 33.68 24.41 -24.54
CA ASN A 2 33.30 23.07 -24.08
C ASN A 2 33.82 22.74 -22.66
N GLN A 3 32.87 22.72 -21.70
CA GLN A 3 32.73 21.78 -20.56
C GLN A 3 33.77 21.84 -19.42
N SER A 4 33.53 21.52 -18.15
CA SER A 4 32.37 21.15 -17.31
C SER A 4 32.96 20.92 -15.91
N GLY A 5 32.16 21.01 -14.85
CA GLY A 5 32.58 20.45 -13.55
C GLY A 5 31.79 20.93 -12.33
N ASN A 6 30.50 20.63 -12.27
CA ASN A 6 29.68 20.80 -11.07
C ASN A 6 30.18 19.88 -9.94
N ASN A 7 30.42 20.47 -8.77
CA ASN A 7 30.72 19.76 -7.53
C ASN A 7 29.38 19.37 -6.86
N MET A 8 28.95 18.13 -7.06
CA MET A 8 27.79 17.56 -6.37
C MET A 8 28.23 16.92 -5.06
N ASN A 9 27.72 17.48 -3.95
CA ASN A 9 27.76 16.91 -2.62
C ASN A 9 27.04 15.53 -2.59
N PRO A 10 27.43 14.61 -1.69
CA PRO A 10 26.75 13.32 -1.57
C PRO A 10 25.37 13.53 -0.96
N VAL A 11 24.32 13.40 -1.78
CA VAL A 11 22.94 13.30 -1.29
C VAL A 11 22.81 11.92 -0.66
N THR A 12 22.51 11.90 0.63
CA THR A 12 22.15 10.70 1.39
C THR A 12 20.95 10.02 0.73
N ASN A 13 21.19 8.87 0.09
CA ASN A 13 20.16 8.02 -0.51
C ASN A 13 19.27 7.38 0.58
N SER A 14 18.31 8.14 1.08
CA SER A 14 17.06 7.60 1.62
C SER A 14 16.09 7.59 0.45
N SER A 15 16.14 6.55 -0.40
CA SER A 15 15.24 6.43 -1.55
C SER A 15 13.81 6.33 -1.05
N HIS A 16 13.09 7.46 -1.09
CA HIS A 16 11.66 7.51 -0.81
C HIS A 16 10.93 6.65 -1.84
N VAL A 17 9.87 5.96 -1.41
CA VAL A 17 9.01 5.18 -2.32
C VAL A 17 8.41 6.12 -3.36
N THR A 18 8.48 5.73 -4.62
CA THR A 18 7.86 6.42 -5.75
C THR A 18 6.64 5.64 -6.23
N GLU A 19 5.77 6.29 -7.02
CA GLU A 19 4.60 5.63 -7.61
C GLU A 19 5.02 4.44 -8.47
N SER A 20 6.07 4.61 -9.28
CA SER A 20 6.60 3.54 -10.15
C SER A 20 7.06 2.29 -9.40
N ASP A 21 7.42 2.40 -8.12
CA ASP A 21 7.77 1.24 -7.28
C ASP A 21 6.54 0.44 -6.84
N LEU A 22 5.34 1.03 -6.92
CA LEU A 22 4.08 0.41 -6.51
C LEU A 22 3.24 -0.05 -7.70
N LEU A 23 3.28 0.69 -8.81
CA LEU A 23 2.46 0.42 -9.99
C LEU A 23 2.70 -0.97 -10.57
N HIS A 24 1.62 -1.60 -11.04
CA HIS A 24 1.59 -2.93 -11.65
C HIS A 24 2.04 -4.07 -10.72
N HIS A 25 1.98 -3.83 -9.41
CA HIS A 25 2.32 -4.84 -8.40
C HIS A 25 1.12 -5.19 -7.52
N ASN A 26 1.01 -6.48 -7.24
CA ASN A 26 0.07 -7.00 -6.25
C ASN A 26 0.81 -7.32 -4.95
N PHE A 27 0.27 -6.85 -3.83
CA PHE A 27 0.83 -7.03 -2.51
C PHE A 27 -0.16 -7.80 -1.63
N VAL A 28 0.24 -8.99 -1.19
CA VAL A 28 -0.58 -9.84 -0.32
C VAL A 28 -0.28 -9.53 1.14
N LEU A 29 -1.33 -9.41 1.95
CA LEU A 29 -1.23 -9.07 3.36
C LEU A 29 -0.50 -10.17 4.13
N VAL A 30 0.54 -9.77 4.85
CA VAL A 30 1.28 -10.62 5.79
C VAL A 30 0.73 -10.43 7.21
N SER A 31 0.48 -9.18 7.62
CA SER A 31 -0.07 -8.90 8.95
C SER A 31 -0.67 -7.51 9.09
N VAL A 32 -1.63 -7.36 10.01
CA VAL A 32 -2.04 -6.07 10.59
C VAL A 32 -1.73 -6.09 12.08
N ASP A 33 -0.92 -5.15 12.55
CA ASP A 33 -0.47 -5.03 13.94
C ASP A 33 0.12 -6.35 14.48
N GLY A 34 0.87 -7.04 13.62
CA GLY A 34 1.52 -8.33 13.91
C GLY A 34 0.59 -9.55 13.86
N LYS A 35 -0.70 -9.38 13.57
CA LYS A 35 -1.65 -10.50 13.42
C LYS A 35 -1.78 -10.90 11.94
N PRO A 36 -1.56 -12.18 11.59
CA PRO A 36 -1.69 -12.65 10.21
C PRO A 36 -3.16 -12.81 9.79
N PRO A 37 -3.48 -12.72 8.49
CA PRO A 37 -4.79 -13.08 7.99
C PRO A 37 -5.05 -14.59 8.12
N VAL A 38 -6.31 -14.96 8.31
CA VAL A 38 -6.76 -16.36 8.51
C VAL A 38 -7.61 -16.90 7.37
N LYS A 39 -7.73 -16.18 6.24
CA LYS A 39 -8.65 -16.50 5.14
C LYS A 39 -7.96 -16.73 3.80
N THR A 40 -8.55 -17.63 3.01
CA THR A 40 -8.38 -17.75 1.55
C THR A 40 -9.64 -17.23 0.81
N PRO A 41 -9.52 -16.41 -0.25
CA PRO A 41 -8.27 -15.83 -0.75
C PRO A 41 -7.65 -14.86 0.27
N GLU A 42 -6.33 -14.77 0.25
CA GLU A 42 -5.54 -13.90 1.12
C GLU A 42 -5.89 -12.43 0.83
N PRO A 43 -6.10 -11.58 1.86
CA PRO A 43 -6.26 -10.16 1.66
C PRO A 43 -5.10 -9.55 0.88
N ASN A 44 -5.38 -8.58 0.03
CA ASN A 44 -4.39 -7.99 -0.86
C ASN A 44 -4.70 -6.52 -1.18
N ILE A 45 -3.69 -5.84 -1.73
CA ILE A 45 -3.79 -4.51 -2.31
C ILE A 45 -2.95 -4.48 -3.59
N GLU A 46 -3.47 -3.81 -4.61
CA GLU A 46 -2.85 -3.65 -5.92
C GLU A 46 -2.90 -2.16 -6.31
N PHE A 47 -1.83 -1.72 -6.98
CA PHE A 47 -1.73 -0.37 -7.52
C PHE A 47 -1.66 -0.47 -9.05
N GLY A 48 -2.77 -0.14 -9.71
CA GLY A 48 -2.88 -0.11 -11.16
C GLY A 48 -2.48 1.25 -11.74
N GLU A 49 -2.68 1.42 -13.06
CA GLU A 49 -2.36 2.66 -13.78
C GLU A 49 -2.92 3.91 -13.09
N ASN A 50 -2.21 5.03 -13.22
CA ASN A 50 -2.54 6.30 -12.58
C ASN A 50 -2.76 6.18 -11.07
N MET A 51 -2.08 5.26 -10.37
CA MET A 51 -2.27 5.01 -8.94
C MET A 51 -3.69 4.59 -8.56
N HIS A 52 -4.41 3.90 -9.45
CA HIS A 52 -5.68 3.29 -9.06
C HIS A 52 -5.44 2.19 -8.02
N ILE A 53 -6.01 2.34 -6.83
CA ILE A 53 -5.88 1.37 -5.75
C ILE A 53 -7.07 0.42 -5.84
N SER A 54 -6.80 -0.87 -5.79
CA SER A 54 -7.83 -1.90 -5.61
C SER A 54 -7.34 -2.99 -4.67
N GLY A 55 -8.25 -3.73 -4.05
CA GLY A 55 -7.86 -4.81 -3.15
C GLY A 55 -9.04 -5.43 -2.44
N ALA A 56 -8.74 -6.34 -1.52
CA ALA A 56 -9.74 -6.96 -0.67
C ALA A 56 -9.18 -7.25 0.72
N MET A 57 -10.01 -7.02 1.75
CA MET A 57 -9.83 -7.57 3.09
C MET A 57 -10.90 -8.66 3.32
N CYS A 58 -12.06 -8.29 3.85
CA CYS A 58 -13.28 -9.07 3.67
C CYS A 58 -14.06 -8.57 2.45
N ASN A 59 -14.24 -7.25 2.40
CA ASN A 59 -14.84 -6.54 1.28
C ASN A 59 -13.79 -6.17 0.25
N ARG A 60 -14.25 -6.03 -1.00
CA ARG A 60 -13.45 -5.43 -2.05
C ARG A 60 -13.49 -3.93 -1.90
N PHE A 61 -12.35 -3.27 -2.00
CA PHE A 61 -12.24 -1.83 -1.97
C PHE A 61 -11.50 -1.33 -3.21
N MET A 62 -11.77 -0.08 -3.57
CA MET A 62 -11.13 0.61 -4.68
C MET A 62 -11.12 2.13 -4.46
N GLY A 63 -10.17 2.83 -5.07
CA GLY A 63 -10.07 4.27 -4.98
C GLY A 63 -8.97 4.85 -5.85
N GLN A 64 -8.88 6.17 -5.87
CA GLN A 64 -7.83 6.90 -6.57
C GLN A 64 -6.71 7.24 -5.60
N GLY A 65 -5.55 6.60 -5.75
CA GLY A 65 -4.37 6.85 -4.94
C GLY A 65 -3.63 8.12 -5.33
N GLU A 66 -2.94 8.70 -4.35
CA GLU A 66 -1.98 9.81 -4.51
C GLU A 66 -0.83 9.57 -3.52
N LEU A 67 0.40 9.47 -4.02
CA LEU A 67 1.60 9.28 -3.19
C LEU A 67 2.42 10.57 -3.17
N LYS A 68 2.54 11.18 -2.00
CA LYS A 68 3.30 12.42 -1.82
C LYS A 68 4.21 12.32 -0.60
N ASP A 69 5.50 12.56 -0.79
CA ASP A 69 6.51 12.53 0.28
C ASP A 69 6.50 11.20 1.09
N GLY A 70 6.17 10.09 0.43
CA GLY A 70 6.04 8.76 1.04
C GLY A 70 4.75 8.56 1.86
N ILE A 71 3.77 9.47 1.76
CA ILE A 71 2.43 9.34 2.32
C ILE A 71 1.45 9.00 1.19
N LEU A 72 0.80 7.84 1.31
CA LEU A 72 -0.24 7.39 0.41
C LEU A 72 -1.60 7.83 0.94
N THR A 73 -2.39 8.50 0.11
CA THR A 73 -3.80 8.82 0.36
C THR A 73 -4.67 8.26 -0.74
N ALA A 74 -5.95 8.04 -0.47
CA ALA A 74 -6.93 7.61 -1.46
C ALA A 74 -8.19 8.49 -1.43
N LYS A 75 -8.62 8.93 -2.61
CA LYS A 75 -9.87 9.67 -2.83
C LYS A 75 -10.89 8.79 -3.53
N GLY A 76 -12.17 9.10 -3.34
CA GLY A 76 -13.25 8.35 -3.96
C GLY A 76 -13.28 6.87 -3.56
N LEU A 77 -12.88 6.56 -2.31
CA LEU A 77 -12.90 5.21 -1.78
C LEU A 77 -14.32 4.64 -1.84
N ALA A 78 -14.44 3.47 -2.44
CA ALA A 78 -15.65 2.67 -2.49
C ALA A 78 -15.35 1.25 -2.01
N SER A 79 -16.32 0.62 -1.35
CA SER A 79 -16.19 -0.75 -0.86
C SER A 79 -17.52 -1.49 -0.98
N THR A 80 -17.45 -2.82 -1.10
CA THR A 80 -18.64 -3.69 -1.01
C THR A 80 -19.18 -3.73 0.43
N ARG A 81 -20.38 -4.30 0.61
CA ARG A 81 -21.04 -4.44 1.93
C ARG A 81 -21.37 -5.89 2.26
N MET A 82 -20.37 -6.76 2.15
CA MET A 82 -20.40 -8.14 2.61
C MET A 82 -20.04 -8.19 4.09
N LEU A 83 -20.65 -9.12 4.81
CA LEU A 83 -20.28 -9.45 6.17
C LEU A 83 -19.50 -10.77 6.14
N CYS A 84 -18.25 -10.76 6.61
CA CYS A 84 -17.51 -12.00 6.79
C CYS A 84 -17.85 -12.64 8.13
N ALA A 85 -17.83 -13.97 8.18
CA ALA A 85 -17.94 -14.72 9.43
C ALA A 85 -16.79 -14.40 10.40
N ASP A 86 -15.67 -13.93 9.85
CA ASP A 86 -14.52 -13.47 10.59
C ASP A 86 -14.65 -11.99 10.98
N GLU A 87 -14.79 -11.74 12.29
CA GLU A 87 -14.89 -10.39 12.84
C GLU A 87 -13.62 -9.56 12.65
N GLN A 88 -12.44 -10.19 12.64
CA GLN A 88 -11.17 -9.51 12.44
C GLN A 88 -11.10 -8.91 11.03
N LEU A 89 -11.56 -9.65 10.02
CA LEU A 89 -11.59 -9.14 8.65
C LEU A 89 -12.59 -7.98 8.48
N ASN A 90 -13.74 -8.03 9.16
CA ASN A 90 -14.70 -6.92 9.16
C ASN A 90 -14.09 -5.66 9.81
N GLN A 91 -13.28 -5.81 10.86
CA GLN A 91 -12.54 -4.69 11.47
C GLN A 91 -11.47 -4.14 10.51
N TRP A 92 -10.77 -5.01 9.80
CA TRP A 92 -9.75 -4.61 8.84
C TRP A 92 -10.31 -3.90 7.60
N ASP A 93 -11.55 -4.19 7.18
CA ASP A 93 -12.25 -3.42 6.14
C ASP A 93 -12.41 -1.94 6.52
N ALA A 94 -12.80 -1.67 7.77
CA ALA A 94 -12.91 -0.30 8.25
C ALA A 94 -11.54 0.36 8.36
N LEU A 95 -10.58 -0.38 8.93
CA LEU A 95 -9.20 0.09 9.12
C LEU A 95 -8.54 0.49 7.81
N ILE A 96 -8.61 -0.35 6.76
CA ILE A 96 -7.97 -0.03 5.48
C ILE A 96 -8.57 1.22 4.83
N GLY A 97 -9.89 1.41 4.95
CA GLY A 97 -10.56 2.62 4.48
C GLY A 97 -10.07 3.86 5.22
N ASP A 98 -9.98 3.78 6.55
CA ASP A 98 -9.57 4.89 7.40
C ASP A 98 -8.12 5.32 7.14
N ILE A 99 -7.17 4.38 7.11
CA ILE A 99 -5.74 4.73 6.93
C ILE A 99 -5.47 5.29 5.53
N LEU A 100 -6.17 4.80 4.49
CA LEU A 100 -6.03 5.31 3.13
C LEU A 100 -6.70 6.68 3.00
N HIS A 101 -7.81 6.91 3.70
CA HIS A 101 -8.47 8.21 3.72
C HIS A 101 -7.63 9.27 4.46
N SER A 102 -7.10 8.95 5.64
CA SER A 102 -6.31 9.88 6.47
C SER A 102 -4.91 10.13 5.92
N GLY A 103 -4.41 9.20 5.10
CA GLY A 103 -3.02 9.14 4.69
C GLY A 103 -2.21 8.19 5.56
N VAL A 104 -1.40 7.36 4.92
CA VAL A 104 -0.55 6.37 5.57
C VAL A 104 0.87 6.45 5.03
N LYS A 105 1.87 6.34 5.91
CA LYS A 105 3.26 6.31 5.47
C LYS A 105 3.54 4.97 4.82
N VAL A 106 4.19 5.01 3.66
CA VAL A 106 4.56 3.85 2.88
C VAL A 106 6.07 3.70 2.81
N THR A 107 6.54 2.48 3.03
CA THR A 107 7.91 2.07 2.74
C THR A 107 7.91 0.77 1.96
N LEU A 108 8.85 0.63 1.03
CA LEU A 108 9.02 -0.56 0.23
C LEU A 108 10.48 -1.02 0.34
N ASN A 109 10.69 -2.26 0.78
CA ASN A 109 12.02 -2.86 0.91
C ASN A 109 11.98 -4.31 0.44
N LYS A 110 12.72 -4.65 -0.63
CA LYS A 110 12.80 -6.01 -1.18
C LYS A 110 11.42 -6.63 -1.42
N GLY A 111 10.49 -5.86 -1.98
CA GLY A 111 9.10 -6.27 -2.24
C GLY A 111 8.21 -6.31 -1.00
N GLN A 112 8.71 -6.02 0.20
CA GLN A 112 7.87 -5.86 1.38
C GLN A 112 7.35 -4.43 1.46
N LEU A 113 6.04 -4.28 1.33
CA LEU A 113 5.33 -3.03 1.47
C LEU A 113 4.86 -2.88 2.91
N THR A 114 5.31 -1.83 3.60
CA THR A 114 4.83 -1.49 4.94
C THR A 114 4.05 -0.19 4.90
N MET A 115 2.79 -0.25 5.33
CA MET A 115 1.92 0.90 5.51
C MET A 115 1.73 1.15 7.01
N SER A 116 2.15 2.30 7.51
CA SER A 116 2.08 2.60 8.94
C SER A 116 1.63 4.03 9.22
N ASN A 117 0.86 4.23 10.30
CA ASN A 117 0.62 5.52 10.92
C ASN A 117 0.94 5.46 12.42
N SER A 118 0.44 6.38 13.24
CA SER A 118 0.69 6.39 14.68
C SER A 118 0.07 5.20 15.43
N THR A 119 -0.90 4.53 14.84
CA THR A 119 -1.78 3.57 15.53
C THR A 119 -1.68 2.17 14.95
N HIS A 120 -1.54 2.05 13.63
CA HIS A 120 -1.58 0.79 12.91
C HIS A 120 -0.37 0.59 12.02
N THR A 121 0.05 -0.67 11.87
CA THR A 121 1.07 -1.11 10.93
C THR A 121 0.56 -2.31 10.14
N LEU A 122 0.56 -2.18 8.82
CA LEU A 122 0.18 -3.24 7.89
C LEU A 122 1.41 -3.60 7.07
N VAL A 123 1.68 -4.89 6.99
CA VAL A 123 2.82 -5.44 6.24
C VAL A 123 2.27 -6.32 5.14
N TYR A 124 2.76 -6.11 3.93
CA TYR A 124 2.41 -6.89 2.75
C TYR A 124 3.68 -7.38 2.04
N GLN A 125 3.53 -8.45 1.29
CA GLN A 125 4.58 -9.00 0.44
C GLN A 125 4.14 -8.93 -1.02
N GLN A 126 4.98 -8.36 -1.86
CA GLN A 126 4.80 -8.36 -3.31
C GLN A 126 4.71 -9.81 -3.80
N LYS A 127 3.63 -10.10 -4.49
CA LYS A 127 3.29 -11.38 -5.10
C LYS A 127 2.52 -11.07 -6.37
N ASP A 128 3.28 -10.72 -7.40
CA ASP A 128 2.72 -10.42 -8.70
C ASP A 128 2.00 -11.64 -9.26
N TRP A 129 0.93 -11.40 -10.01
CA TRP A 129 0.20 -12.46 -10.68
C TRP A 129 1.07 -13.02 -11.79
N VAL A 130 1.69 -14.17 -11.53
CA VAL A 130 2.45 -14.90 -12.53
C VAL A 130 1.46 -15.73 -13.35
N ASN A 131 1.40 -15.46 -14.65
CA ASN A 131 0.63 -16.24 -15.61
C ASN A 131 1.29 -17.60 -15.88
#